data_AF-A0A4X2KHP4-F1
#
_entry.id   AF-A0A4X2KHP4-F1
#
_cell.length_a   1.000
_cell.length_b   1.000
_cell.length_c   1.000
_cell.angle_alpha   90.00
_cell.angle_beta   90.00
_cell.angle_gamma   90.00
#
_symmetry.space_group_name_H-M   'P 1'
#
loop_
_entity.id
_entity.type
_entity.pdbx_description
1 polymer ?
#
loop_
_entity_poly.entity_id
_entity_poly.type
_entity_poly.pdbx_seq_one_letter_code
_entity_poly.pdbx_strand_id
1 'polypeptide(L)'
;MGLVHTPLLLLWSWGSLQAFELVEKENVFQKTPCPAFLMFDNAAYLTDMSFELPCHCKPEEVAAVVWYYQEQLGSHHTRVLTDFDGRVVVDSGQVRVGSSMLARFSIRMFSLLVFRAQPEDSGLYLCGTRHGDYFYGYDVDIQSSRKMVAVFVDQGQKPPVDEEHGDLHIFTTFWEWTHCDRCGVRGEQWRIGLCYLNKPGLPPRFRKSVPDVISCGSQAVPRKLRNMAGNHRPPELMIRSCMVPCKKKSQVGLMAIYTFVSKLGSKPWIPKVPIQLHQQKLGHGLIISCPGARPEHAVAWDKDHLRLYRTSFLKGVNRSMRIFIDHGNQFHIRFTQLNDRGTYYCWREGEMIAGFRVAVTSRGRYHASLSDPETRYALQAALVGYVFLTLVFILIHLCRCCLESRKQEHTLLL
;
A
#
# COMPACT_ATOMS: atom_id res chain seq x y z
N MET A 1 -4.25 37.28 -63.53
CA MET A 1 -2.86 37.38 -63.02
C MET A 1 -2.96 37.93 -61.61
N GLY A 2 -2.53 37.33 -60.51
CA GLY A 2 -1.92 36.04 -60.19
C GLY A 2 -1.78 36.08 -58.64
N LEU A 3 -2.43 35.17 -57.93
CA LEU A 3 -1.76 34.15 -57.11
C LEU A 3 -0.67 34.67 -56.16
N VAL A 4 -1.03 35.37 -55.07
CA VAL A 4 -0.09 35.59 -53.94
C VAL A 4 -0.80 35.71 -52.57
N HIS A 5 -1.77 34.86 -52.22
CA HIS A 5 -2.28 34.83 -50.83
C HIS A 5 -2.45 33.44 -50.22
N THR A 6 -2.02 32.39 -50.91
CA THR A 6 -2.11 31.01 -50.43
C THR A 6 -0.89 30.43 -49.68
N PRO A 7 0.31 31.04 -49.58
CA PRO A 7 1.40 30.39 -48.84
C PRO A 7 1.43 30.75 -47.34
N LEU A 8 0.79 31.85 -46.91
CA LEU A 8 0.90 32.30 -45.51
C LEU A 8 0.00 31.52 -44.53
N LEU A 9 -1.13 30.99 -45.00
CA LEU A 9 -2.07 30.21 -44.19
C LEU A 9 -1.62 28.76 -43.96
N LEU A 10 -0.77 28.21 -44.82
CA LEU A 10 -0.19 26.86 -44.66
C LEU A 10 1.02 26.83 -43.71
N LEU A 11 1.70 27.97 -43.50
CA LEU A 11 2.80 28.10 -42.53
C LEU A 11 2.29 28.23 -41.08
N TRP A 12 1.05 28.67 -40.86
CA TRP A 12 0.46 28.76 -39.52
C TRP A 12 -0.13 27.43 -39.04
N SER A 13 -0.45 26.49 -39.93
CA SER A 13 -0.85 25.12 -39.57
C SER A 13 0.33 24.19 -39.26
N TRP A 14 1.57 24.54 -39.65
CA TRP A 14 2.75 23.75 -39.28
C TRP A 14 3.38 24.16 -37.94
N GLY A 15 3.16 25.39 -37.49
CA GLY A 15 3.64 25.87 -36.19
C GLY A 15 2.89 25.34 -34.96
N SER A 16 1.74 24.67 -35.16
CA SER A 16 0.88 24.16 -34.08
C SER A 16 1.01 22.64 -33.85
N LEU A 17 1.88 21.95 -34.59
CA LEU A 17 2.16 20.52 -34.42
C LEU A 17 3.44 20.20 -33.61
N GLN A 18 4.12 21.21 -33.05
CA GLN A 18 5.32 21.02 -32.21
C GLN A 18 5.09 21.33 -30.72
N ALA A 19 3.88 21.09 -30.23
CA ALA A 19 3.57 21.13 -28.79
C ALA A 19 3.38 19.72 -28.21
N PHE A 20 4.25 18.79 -28.59
CA PHE A 20 4.69 17.73 -27.70
C PHE A 20 6.19 17.88 -27.59
N GLU A 21 6.61 18.68 -26.62
CA GLU A 21 7.92 18.49 -26.00
C GLU A 21 7.85 17.11 -25.36
N LEU A 22 8.15 16.08 -26.16
CA LEU A 22 8.66 14.82 -25.65
C LEU A 22 9.82 15.25 -24.77
N VAL A 23 9.60 15.25 -23.47
CA VAL A 23 10.68 15.27 -22.50
C VAL A 23 11.49 14.02 -22.83
N GLU A 24 12.48 14.21 -23.69
CA GLU A 24 13.51 13.24 -24.01
C GLU A 24 14.34 13.15 -22.75
N LYS A 25 13.77 12.46 -21.75
CA LYS A 25 14.46 12.07 -20.54
C LYS A 25 15.62 11.23 -21.03
N GLU A 26 16.83 11.77 -20.89
CA GLU A 26 18.10 11.11 -21.22
C GLU A 26 17.99 9.60 -21.03
N ASN A 27 18.39 8.84 -22.05
CA ASN A 27 18.30 7.39 -22.05
C ASN A 27 19.05 6.85 -20.81
N VAL A 28 18.30 6.48 -19.76
CA VAL A 28 18.83 6.13 -18.42
C VAL A 28 19.90 5.03 -18.50
N PHE A 29 19.84 4.22 -19.56
CA PHE A 29 20.74 3.12 -19.87
C PHE A 29 22.11 3.53 -20.43
N GLN A 30 22.29 4.75 -20.95
CA GLN A 30 23.58 5.20 -21.52
C GLN A 30 24.64 5.56 -20.48
N LYS A 31 24.24 5.82 -19.22
CA LYS A 31 25.16 6.29 -18.17
C LYS A 31 25.79 5.16 -17.34
N THR A 32 25.26 3.94 -17.38
CA THR A 32 25.69 2.86 -16.49
C THR A 32 25.80 1.53 -17.23
N PRO A 33 27.02 1.00 -17.46
CA PRO A 33 27.17 -0.34 -18.06
C PRO A 33 26.61 -1.39 -17.10
N CYS A 34 25.99 -2.44 -17.65
CA CYS A 34 25.56 -3.58 -16.85
C CYS A 34 26.77 -4.28 -16.20
N PRO A 35 26.61 -4.80 -14.97
CA PRO A 35 27.67 -5.59 -14.35
C PRO A 35 27.93 -6.86 -15.18
N ALA A 36 29.20 -7.28 -15.24
CA ALA A 36 29.60 -8.48 -15.99
C ALA A 36 28.98 -9.79 -15.44
N PHE A 37 28.54 -9.77 -14.18
CA PHE A 37 27.84 -10.86 -13.52
C PHE A 37 26.53 -10.35 -12.94
N LEU A 38 25.53 -11.23 -12.86
CA LEU A 38 24.24 -10.89 -12.27
C LEU A 38 24.39 -10.63 -10.76
N MET A 39 24.30 -9.36 -10.39
CA MET A 39 24.31 -8.88 -9.01
C MET A 39 22.90 -8.52 -8.56
N PHE A 40 22.64 -8.65 -7.26
CA PHE A 40 21.34 -8.33 -6.67
C PHE A 40 21.42 -7.12 -5.76
N ASP A 41 20.76 -6.04 -6.12
CA ASP A 41 20.61 -4.91 -5.21
C ASP A 41 19.65 -5.25 -4.08
N ASN A 42 20.08 -5.10 -2.84
CA ASN A 42 19.18 -5.28 -1.71
C ASN A 42 18.21 -4.09 -1.62
N ALA A 43 16.92 -4.38 -1.61
CA ALA A 43 15.86 -3.40 -1.42
C ALA A 43 14.89 -3.90 -0.36
N ALA A 44 14.54 -3.03 0.60
CA ALA A 44 13.63 -3.39 1.69
C ALA A 44 12.45 -2.44 1.73
N TYR A 45 11.25 -3.01 1.92
CA TYR A 45 10.01 -2.25 2.03
C TYR A 45 9.14 -2.80 3.17
N LEU A 46 8.22 -1.98 3.66
CA LEU A 46 7.23 -2.41 4.64
C LEU A 46 6.00 -3.01 3.92
N THR A 47 5.33 -3.95 4.60
CA THR A 47 4.02 -4.47 4.16
C THR A 47 3.02 -3.34 3.90
N ASP A 48 2.16 -3.53 2.89
CA ASP A 48 1.16 -2.61 2.36
C ASP A 48 1.70 -1.40 1.58
N MET A 49 3.03 -1.20 1.50
CA MET A 49 3.63 -0.17 0.63
C MET A 49 3.64 -0.60 -0.84
N SER A 50 3.77 0.37 -1.76
CA SER A 50 3.89 0.12 -3.20
C SER A 50 5.27 0.51 -3.71
N PHE A 51 6.09 -0.44 -4.16
CA PHE A 51 7.47 -0.15 -4.54
C PHE A 51 7.67 -0.11 -6.06
N GLU A 52 8.68 0.64 -6.49
CA GLU A 52 9.14 0.72 -7.87
C GLU A 52 10.57 0.17 -7.96
N LEU A 53 10.78 -0.80 -8.85
CA LEU A 53 12.09 -1.35 -9.19
C LEU A 53 12.45 -0.89 -10.61
N PRO A 54 13.33 0.10 -10.77
CA PRO A 54 13.83 0.47 -12.09
C PRO A 54 14.77 -0.59 -12.65
N CYS A 55 14.70 -0.88 -13.95
CA CYS A 55 15.77 -1.63 -14.60
C CYS A 55 16.89 -0.62 -14.93
N HIS A 56 18.00 -0.65 -14.20
CA HIS A 56 19.05 0.38 -14.30
C HIS A 56 19.97 0.25 -15.51
N CYS A 57 20.03 -0.93 -16.11
CA CYS A 57 20.95 -1.21 -17.21
C CYS A 57 20.30 -2.18 -18.20
N LYS A 58 20.65 -2.09 -19.48
CA LYS A 58 20.22 -3.00 -20.53
C LYS A 58 21.19 -2.91 -21.71
N PRO A 59 21.50 -4.02 -22.42
CA PRO A 59 22.22 -3.97 -23.68
C PRO A 59 21.47 -3.12 -24.72
N GLU A 60 22.22 -2.44 -25.60
CA GLU A 60 21.68 -1.52 -26.61
C GLU A 60 20.79 -2.25 -27.62
N GLU A 61 21.06 -3.52 -27.91
CA GLU A 61 20.36 -4.33 -28.90
C GLU A 61 18.95 -4.74 -28.45
N VAL A 62 18.66 -4.62 -27.16
CA VAL A 62 17.38 -5.06 -26.60
C VAL A 62 16.39 -3.90 -26.72
N ALA A 63 15.20 -4.14 -27.25
CA ALA A 63 14.16 -3.09 -27.38
C ALA A 63 13.20 -3.04 -26.19
N ALA A 64 12.90 -4.19 -25.57
CA ALA A 64 11.93 -4.30 -24.47
C ALA A 64 12.52 -5.03 -23.26
N VAL A 65 12.04 -4.71 -22.06
CA VAL A 65 12.44 -5.37 -20.81
C VAL A 65 11.31 -6.28 -20.34
N VAL A 66 11.67 -7.49 -19.91
CA VAL A 66 10.80 -8.43 -19.22
C VAL A 66 11.23 -8.53 -17.78
N TRP A 67 10.25 -8.58 -16.86
CA TRP A 67 10.50 -8.82 -15.45
C TRP A 67 10.23 -10.28 -15.10
N TYR A 68 11.06 -10.84 -14.23
CA TYR A 68 10.93 -12.18 -13.71
C TYR A 68 10.97 -12.14 -12.19
N TYR A 69 10.20 -13.02 -11.56
CA TYR A 69 10.15 -13.19 -10.12
C TYR A 69 10.52 -14.62 -9.73
N GLN A 70 11.40 -14.74 -8.74
CA GLN A 70 11.78 -16.01 -8.12
C GLN A 70 11.67 -15.89 -6.60
N GLU A 71 10.96 -16.81 -5.98
CA GLU A 71 10.85 -16.83 -4.52
C GLU A 71 12.20 -17.09 -3.83
N GLN A 72 13.05 -17.92 -4.45
CA GLN A 72 14.40 -18.22 -3.98
C GLN A 72 15.34 -18.39 -5.16
N LEU A 73 16.62 -18.06 -4.95
CA LEU A 73 17.67 -18.33 -5.91
C LEU A 73 17.70 -19.82 -6.30
N GLY A 74 17.60 -20.11 -7.60
CA GLY A 74 17.63 -21.48 -8.12
C GLY A 74 16.29 -22.21 -8.01
N SER A 75 15.20 -21.52 -7.65
CA SER A 75 13.85 -22.09 -7.72
C SER A 75 13.52 -22.54 -9.15
N HIS A 76 12.99 -23.75 -9.29
CA HIS A 76 12.46 -24.27 -10.57
C HIS A 76 11.25 -23.47 -11.09
N HIS A 77 10.63 -22.67 -10.23
CA HIS A 77 9.44 -21.89 -10.54
C HIS A 77 9.80 -20.40 -10.67
N THR A 78 10.17 -19.99 -11.88
CA THR A 78 10.31 -18.57 -12.24
C THR A 78 9.00 -18.06 -12.81
N ARG A 79 8.44 -17.01 -12.22
CA ARG A 79 7.22 -16.36 -12.72
C ARG A 79 7.61 -15.22 -13.64
N VAL A 80 7.02 -15.18 -14.83
CA VAL A 80 7.20 -14.07 -15.77
C VAL A 80 6.19 -12.98 -15.43
N LEU A 81 6.67 -11.77 -15.16
CA LEU A 81 5.89 -10.57 -14.90
C LEU A 81 5.88 -9.73 -16.17
N THR A 82 4.85 -9.92 -16.98
CA THR A 82 4.70 -9.24 -18.27
C THR A 82 3.28 -8.79 -18.48
N ASP A 83 3.14 -7.56 -18.96
CA ASP A 83 1.88 -7.04 -19.50
C ASP A 83 1.93 -7.14 -21.03
N PHE A 84 1.80 -8.35 -21.58
CA PHE A 84 1.81 -8.55 -23.04
C PHE A 84 0.59 -7.92 -23.73
N ASP A 85 -0.50 -7.65 -22.98
CA ASP A 85 -1.76 -7.14 -23.51
C ASP A 85 -1.99 -5.64 -23.23
N GLY A 86 -1.14 -4.98 -22.44
CA GLY A 86 -1.32 -3.57 -22.03
C GLY A 86 -2.57 -3.33 -21.18
N ARG A 87 -3.11 -4.37 -20.53
CA ARG A 87 -4.43 -4.34 -19.87
C ARG A 87 -4.36 -4.09 -18.37
N VAL A 88 -3.17 -4.10 -17.78
CA VAL A 88 -3.00 -4.05 -16.32
C VAL A 88 -2.70 -2.61 -15.88
N VAL A 89 -3.65 -1.70 -16.14
CA VAL A 89 -3.74 -0.43 -15.41
C VAL A 89 -4.39 -0.75 -14.06
N VAL A 90 -3.56 -1.17 -13.11
CA VAL A 90 -4.02 -1.39 -11.75
C VAL A 90 -4.25 -0.03 -11.10
N ASP A 91 -5.51 0.34 -10.91
CA ASP A 91 -5.87 1.41 -10.00
C ASP A 91 -5.58 0.94 -8.57
N SER A 92 -4.63 1.62 -7.91
CA SER A 92 -4.23 1.38 -6.52
C SER A 92 -5.41 1.29 -5.54
N GLY A 93 -6.54 1.94 -5.85
CA GLY A 93 -7.77 1.90 -5.05
C GLY A 93 -8.56 0.59 -5.14
N GLN A 94 -8.36 -0.24 -6.17
CA GLN A 94 -9.10 -1.49 -6.38
C GLN A 94 -8.33 -2.75 -5.94
N VAL A 95 -7.06 -2.63 -5.55
CA VAL A 95 -6.23 -3.77 -5.13
C VAL A 95 -6.63 -4.24 -3.73
N ARG A 96 -7.11 -5.48 -3.60
CA ARG A 96 -7.40 -6.10 -2.29
C ARG A 96 -6.12 -6.64 -1.64
N VAL A 97 -5.98 -6.47 -0.32
CA VAL A 97 -4.90 -7.08 0.49
C VAL A 97 -4.92 -8.60 0.31
N GLY A 98 -3.75 -9.22 0.14
CA GLY A 98 -3.62 -10.67 -0.03
C GLY A 98 -3.94 -11.19 -1.43
N SER A 99 -4.22 -10.32 -2.40
CA SER A 99 -4.32 -10.74 -3.81
C SER A 99 -2.96 -11.23 -4.32
N SER A 100 -2.96 -12.21 -5.22
CA SER A 100 -1.74 -12.66 -5.91
C SER A 100 -0.98 -11.47 -6.51
N MET A 101 0.34 -11.44 -6.38
CA MET A 101 1.20 -10.39 -6.93
C MET A 101 0.91 -10.14 -8.42
N LEU A 102 0.57 -11.19 -9.18
CA LEU A 102 0.21 -11.12 -10.60
C LEU A 102 -0.99 -10.20 -10.91
N ALA A 103 -1.85 -9.93 -9.94
CA ALA A 103 -3.02 -9.06 -10.09
C ALA A 103 -2.76 -7.60 -9.67
N ARG A 104 -1.54 -7.29 -9.19
CA ARG A 104 -1.25 -6.00 -8.53
C ARG A 104 0.15 -5.48 -8.83
N PHE A 105 0.64 -5.72 -10.04
CA PHE A 105 1.83 -5.06 -10.57
C PHE A 105 1.50 -4.28 -11.85
N SER A 106 2.36 -3.35 -12.23
CA SER A 106 2.33 -2.65 -13.51
C SER A 106 3.77 -2.41 -13.97
N ILE A 107 4.00 -2.37 -15.28
CA ILE A 107 5.33 -2.06 -15.83
C ILE A 107 5.23 -0.73 -16.57
N ARG A 108 6.06 0.24 -16.19
CA ARG A 108 6.08 1.56 -16.81
C ARG A 108 7.52 1.98 -17.06
N MET A 109 7.83 2.37 -18.29
CA MET A 109 9.17 2.85 -18.67
C MET A 109 10.28 1.89 -18.20
N PHE A 110 10.07 0.57 -18.38
CA PHE A 110 10.96 -0.51 -17.95
C PHE A 110 11.08 -0.74 -16.43
N SER A 111 10.48 0.11 -15.59
CA SER A 111 10.35 -0.12 -14.15
C SER A 111 9.19 -1.07 -13.84
N LEU A 112 9.39 -1.96 -12.87
CA LEU A 112 8.32 -2.75 -12.26
C LEU A 112 7.74 -1.99 -11.07
N LEU A 113 6.43 -1.80 -11.05
CA LEU A 113 5.68 -1.26 -9.92
C LEU A 113 4.88 -2.39 -9.30
N VAL A 114 5.03 -2.63 -8.00
CA VAL A 114 4.23 -3.60 -7.25
C VAL A 114 3.41 -2.85 -6.21
N PHE A 115 2.09 -3.02 -6.26
CA PHE A 115 1.17 -2.34 -5.36
C PHE A 115 0.84 -3.20 -4.14
N ARG A 116 0.75 -2.56 -2.97
CA ARG A 116 0.34 -3.17 -1.69
C ARG A 116 1.12 -4.44 -1.36
N ALA A 117 2.44 -4.32 -1.36
CA ALA A 117 3.38 -5.40 -1.12
C ALA A 117 3.03 -6.22 0.12
N GLN A 118 3.13 -7.54 0.02
CA GLN A 118 2.93 -8.47 1.12
C GLN A 118 4.23 -9.23 1.40
N PRO A 119 4.43 -9.79 2.61
CA PRO A 119 5.65 -10.54 2.94
C PRO A 119 5.97 -11.66 1.94
N GLU A 120 4.94 -12.26 1.34
CA GLU A 120 5.06 -13.33 0.33
C GLU A 120 5.58 -12.83 -1.03
N ASP A 121 5.67 -11.52 -1.23
CA ASP A 121 6.30 -10.90 -2.41
C ASP A 121 7.82 -10.76 -2.26
N SER A 122 8.38 -11.09 -1.09
CA SER A 122 9.83 -11.08 -0.88
C SER A 122 10.48 -12.12 -1.79
N GLY A 123 11.53 -11.73 -2.50
CA GLY A 123 12.11 -12.59 -3.52
C GLY A 123 13.13 -11.88 -4.38
N LEU A 124 13.60 -12.59 -5.40
CA LEU A 124 14.47 -12.04 -6.44
C LEU A 124 13.63 -11.53 -7.59
N TYR A 125 13.88 -10.29 -8.00
CA TYR A 125 13.25 -9.65 -9.13
C TYR A 125 14.31 -9.34 -10.18
N LEU A 126 14.15 -9.91 -11.37
CA LEU A 126 15.15 -9.86 -12.43
C LEU A 126 14.58 -9.12 -13.63
N CYS A 127 15.33 -8.17 -14.18
CA CYS A 127 15.01 -7.61 -15.49
C CYS A 127 15.92 -8.21 -16.58
N GLY A 128 15.33 -8.58 -17.71
CA GLY A 128 16.00 -9.33 -18.76
C GLY A 128 15.32 -9.28 -20.14
N THR A 129 15.83 -10.08 -21.09
CA THR A 129 15.21 -10.30 -22.40
C THR A 129 14.00 -11.22 -22.30
N ARG A 130 13.21 -11.30 -23.37
CA ARG A 130 12.17 -12.33 -23.54
C ARG A 130 12.73 -13.76 -23.58
N HIS A 131 14.00 -13.91 -23.95
CA HIS A 131 14.67 -15.21 -24.06
C HIS A 131 15.25 -15.70 -22.72
N GLY A 132 15.16 -14.88 -21.67
CA GLY A 132 15.62 -15.23 -20.33
C GLY A 132 17.05 -14.82 -20.00
N ASP A 133 17.65 -13.91 -20.78
CA ASP A 133 18.95 -13.32 -20.45
C ASP A 133 18.76 -12.19 -19.44
N TYR A 134 19.31 -12.35 -18.24
CA TYR A 134 19.15 -11.38 -17.15
C TYR A 134 20.28 -10.36 -17.13
N PHE A 135 19.93 -9.09 -16.92
CA PHE A 135 20.89 -7.97 -16.91
C PHE A 135 21.06 -7.36 -15.53
N TYR A 136 19.98 -7.31 -14.75
CA TYR A 136 19.92 -6.67 -13.45
C TYR A 136 18.98 -7.42 -12.52
N GLY A 137 19.28 -7.41 -11.23
CA GLY A 137 18.47 -8.08 -10.22
C GLY A 137 18.32 -7.27 -8.93
N TYR A 138 17.21 -7.47 -8.26
CA TYR A 138 16.96 -7.03 -6.89
C TYR A 138 16.71 -8.23 -5.99
N ASP A 139 17.22 -8.15 -4.77
CA ASP A 139 16.80 -8.99 -3.65
C ASP A 139 15.88 -8.14 -2.76
N VAL A 140 14.58 -8.38 -2.90
CA VAL A 140 13.53 -7.58 -2.26
C VAL A 140 13.08 -8.27 -0.99
N ASP A 141 13.15 -7.54 0.12
CA ASP A 141 12.66 -7.95 1.43
C ASP A 141 11.43 -7.11 1.82
N ILE A 142 10.27 -7.76 1.95
CA ILE A 142 9.04 -7.13 2.43
C ILE A 142 8.84 -7.47 3.91
N GLN A 143 9.17 -6.53 4.78
CA GLN A 143 9.10 -6.73 6.22
C GLN A 143 7.66 -6.61 6.74
N SER A 144 7.30 -7.51 7.65
CA SER A 144 5.95 -7.62 8.20
C SER A 144 5.59 -6.46 9.13
N SER A 145 4.42 -5.86 8.94
CA SER A 145 3.91 -4.82 9.85
C SER A 145 3.19 -5.36 11.09
N ARG A 146 3.03 -6.69 11.24
CA ARG A 146 2.21 -7.29 12.32
C ARG A 146 2.67 -6.93 13.74
N LYS A 147 3.97 -6.70 13.93
CA LYS A 147 4.60 -6.32 15.21
C LYS A 147 5.24 -4.93 15.16
N MET A 148 4.89 -4.12 14.15
CA MET A 148 5.51 -2.82 13.94
C MET A 148 5.31 -1.93 15.16
N VAL A 149 6.37 -1.23 15.58
CA VAL A 149 6.33 -0.32 16.72
C VAL A 149 6.16 1.11 16.21
N ALA A 150 5.14 1.81 16.68
CA ALA A 150 4.96 3.24 16.41
C ALA A 150 5.56 4.06 17.56
N VAL A 151 6.44 4.99 17.23
CA VAL A 151 7.14 5.86 18.18
C VAL A 151 6.67 7.30 17.97
N PHE A 152 6.05 7.86 19.00
CA PHE A 152 5.54 9.23 19.00
C PHE A 152 6.56 10.17 19.64
N VAL A 153 7.32 10.87 18.80
CA VAL A 153 8.43 11.74 19.24
C VAL A 153 7.93 12.85 20.16
N ASP A 154 6.76 13.42 19.86
CA ASP A 154 6.15 14.49 20.66
C ASP A 154 5.76 14.03 22.08
N GLN A 155 5.68 12.72 22.31
CA GLN A 155 5.40 12.12 23.63
C GLN A 155 6.69 11.72 24.37
N GLY A 156 7.87 12.08 23.85
CA GLY A 156 9.16 11.70 24.42
C GLY A 156 9.54 10.24 24.23
N GLN A 157 8.80 9.50 23.39
CA GLN A 157 9.12 8.11 23.07
C GLN A 157 10.37 8.02 22.19
N LYS A 158 11.16 6.97 22.40
CA LYS A 158 12.39 6.69 21.66
C LYS A 158 12.30 5.32 20.99
N PRO A 159 12.95 5.15 19.83
CA PRO A 159 13.07 3.83 19.20
C PRO A 159 13.85 2.86 20.10
N PRO A 160 13.63 1.54 19.97
CA PRO A 160 14.46 0.51 20.60
C PRO A 160 15.95 0.70 20.27
N VAL A 161 16.82 0.32 21.21
CA VAL A 161 18.28 0.35 21.03
C VAL A 161 18.71 -0.84 20.19
N ASP A 162 19.72 -0.67 19.34
CA ASP A 162 20.30 -1.71 18.48
C ASP A 162 20.79 -2.93 19.29
N GLU A 163 20.76 -4.11 18.65
CA GLU A 163 21.11 -5.39 19.26
C GLU A 163 22.47 -5.88 18.76
N GLU A 164 23.36 -6.21 19.69
CA GLU A 164 24.69 -6.74 19.38
C GLU A 164 24.84 -8.17 19.93
N HIS A 165 25.24 -9.09 19.06
CA HIS A 165 25.48 -10.50 19.37
C HIS A 165 26.81 -10.95 18.77
N GLY A 166 27.93 -10.64 19.45
CA GLY A 166 29.27 -11.01 18.95
C GLY A 166 29.62 -10.25 17.67
N ASP A 167 29.77 -10.97 16.55
CA ASP A 167 30.07 -10.40 15.22
C ASP A 167 28.81 -9.92 14.46
N LEU A 168 27.63 -10.11 15.05
CA LEU A 168 26.35 -9.74 14.49
C LEU A 168 25.80 -8.47 15.14
N HIS A 169 25.50 -7.48 14.33
CA HIS A 169 24.83 -6.26 14.75
C HIS A 169 23.48 -6.14 14.02
N ILE A 170 22.37 -6.07 14.75
CA ILE A 170 21.01 -5.92 14.21
C ILE A 170 20.50 -4.52 14.61
N PHE A 171 20.12 -3.73 13.62
CA PHE A 171 19.78 -2.33 13.80
C PHE A 171 18.65 -1.89 12.89
N THR A 172 18.10 -0.72 13.18
CA THR A 172 17.04 -0.12 12.36
C THR A 172 17.63 0.97 11.49
N THR A 173 17.51 0.84 10.16
CA THR A 173 17.82 1.94 9.24
C THR A 173 16.55 2.72 8.96
N PHE A 174 16.56 4.01 9.29
CA PHE A 174 15.44 4.91 9.05
C PHE A 174 15.53 5.57 7.69
N TRP A 175 14.39 5.70 7.03
CA TRP A 175 14.22 6.63 5.92
C TRP A 175 14.33 8.07 6.38
N GLU A 176 14.50 8.96 5.42
CA GLU A 176 14.38 10.39 5.65
C GLU A 176 12.97 10.75 6.15
N TRP A 177 12.89 11.82 6.94
CA TRP A 177 11.61 12.38 7.34
C TRP A 177 10.84 12.85 6.11
N THR A 178 9.56 12.47 6.02
CA THR A 178 8.66 13.03 5.02
C THR A 178 8.51 14.54 5.21
N HIS A 179 8.09 15.25 4.16
CA HIS A 179 7.67 16.64 4.34
C HIS A 179 6.45 16.73 5.27
N CYS A 180 6.11 17.93 5.71
CA CYS A 180 4.93 18.13 6.55
C CYS A 180 3.67 17.78 5.75
N ASP A 181 2.83 16.87 6.28
CA ASP A 181 1.66 16.37 5.55
C ASP A 181 0.58 17.42 5.28
N ARG A 182 0.57 18.52 6.05
CA ARG A 182 -0.34 19.67 5.96
C ARG A 182 0.42 20.98 6.06
N CYS A 183 -0.13 22.03 5.47
CA CYS A 183 0.34 23.40 5.63
C CYS A 183 -0.71 24.30 6.30
N GLY A 184 -0.28 25.39 6.91
CA GLY A 184 -1.14 26.41 7.55
C GLY A 184 -1.85 25.96 8.83
N VAL A 185 -1.71 24.69 9.18
CA VAL A 185 -2.24 24.05 10.39
C VAL A 185 -1.17 23.11 10.96
N ARG A 186 -1.42 22.54 12.14
CA ARG A 186 -0.60 21.43 12.64
C ARG A 186 -0.69 20.26 11.66
N GLY A 187 0.45 19.81 11.17
CA GLY A 187 0.61 18.59 10.38
C GLY A 187 1.48 17.58 11.11
N GLU A 188 1.78 16.48 10.44
CA GLU A 188 2.67 15.42 10.91
C GLU A 188 3.74 15.11 9.86
N GLN A 189 4.94 14.78 10.34
CA GLN A 189 5.98 14.12 9.57
C GLN A 189 6.15 12.72 10.12
N TRP A 190 6.53 11.80 9.25
CA TRP A 190 6.80 10.43 9.65
C TRP A 190 7.99 9.87 8.88
N ARG A 191 8.59 8.80 9.41
CA ARG A 191 9.61 8.00 8.72
C ARG A 191 9.53 6.56 9.15
N ILE A 192 9.86 5.66 8.22
CA ILE A 192 9.87 4.21 8.48
C ILE A 192 11.30 3.77 8.79
N GLY A 193 11.44 2.92 9.79
CA GLY A 193 12.64 2.18 10.12
C GLY A 193 12.45 0.72 9.74
N LEU A 194 13.40 0.16 8.99
CA LEU A 194 13.40 -1.26 8.61
C LEU A 194 14.58 -1.98 9.26
N CYS A 195 14.44 -3.27 9.50
CA CYS A 195 15.46 -4.11 10.11
C CYS A 195 16.60 -4.39 9.11
N TYR A 196 17.82 -4.07 9.53
CA TYR A 196 19.04 -4.48 8.84
C TYR A 196 19.95 -5.22 9.82
N LEU A 197 20.85 -6.02 9.26
CA LEU A 197 21.93 -6.63 10.02
C LEU A 197 23.26 -6.40 9.33
N ASN A 198 24.30 -6.30 10.14
CA ASN A 198 25.69 -6.32 9.73
C ASN A 198 26.32 -7.61 10.22
N LYS A 199 26.89 -8.39 9.29
CA LYS A 199 27.65 -9.60 9.62
C LYS A 199 28.76 -9.85 8.60
N PRO A 200 30.01 -10.10 9.03
CA PRO A 200 31.09 -10.51 8.14
C PRO A 200 30.76 -11.81 7.38
N GLY A 201 31.21 -11.90 6.13
CA GLY A 201 31.11 -13.12 5.33
C GLY A 201 29.74 -13.37 4.68
N LEU A 202 28.92 -12.33 4.53
CA LEU A 202 27.71 -12.40 3.72
C LEU A 202 28.05 -12.60 2.23
N PRO A 203 27.19 -13.28 1.43
CA PRO A 203 27.50 -13.58 0.04
C PRO A 203 27.72 -12.30 -0.80
N PRO A 204 28.83 -12.19 -1.57
CA PRO A 204 29.19 -10.97 -2.28
C PRO A 204 28.27 -10.63 -3.46
N ARG A 205 27.51 -11.61 -3.96
CA ARG A 205 26.59 -11.44 -5.11
C ARG A 205 25.41 -10.51 -4.84
N PHE A 206 25.13 -10.20 -3.57
CA PHE A 206 24.14 -9.22 -3.18
C PHE A 206 24.86 -7.90 -3.00
N ARG A 207 24.68 -6.98 -3.96
CA ARG A 207 25.33 -5.67 -4.00
C ARG A 207 24.81 -4.81 -2.85
N LYS A 208 25.72 -4.11 -2.20
CA LYS A 208 25.45 -3.29 -1.02
C LYS A 208 26.02 -1.89 -1.21
N SER A 209 25.27 -0.88 -0.77
CA SER A 209 25.81 0.47 -0.59
C SER A 209 26.85 0.52 0.53
N VAL A 210 26.70 -0.34 1.54
CA VAL A 210 27.62 -0.49 2.68
C VAL A 210 28.05 -1.96 2.79
N PRO A 211 29.36 -2.27 2.80
CA PRO A 211 29.84 -3.63 2.97
C PRO A 211 29.21 -4.33 4.19
N ASP A 212 28.92 -5.63 4.06
CA ASP A 212 28.40 -6.46 5.14
C ASP A 212 27.04 -6.09 5.76
N VAL A 213 26.36 -5.06 5.25
CA VAL A 213 24.99 -4.71 5.66
C VAL A 213 23.94 -5.28 4.71
N ILE A 214 22.86 -5.85 5.24
CA ILE A 214 21.74 -6.36 4.43
C ILE A 214 20.42 -6.36 5.20
N SER A 215 19.30 -6.25 4.50
CA SER A 215 17.98 -6.33 5.11
C SER A 215 17.75 -7.69 5.80
N CYS A 216 17.11 -7.69 6.97
CA CYS A 216 17.01 -8.88 7.82
C CYS A 216 16.29 -10.08 7.17
N GLY A 217 15.35 -9.85 6.26
CA GLY A 217 14.61 -10.89 5.53
C GLY A 217 15.23 -11.29 4.18
N SER A 218 16.35 -10.66 3.79
CA SER A 218 17.06 -10.92 2.53
C SER A 218 17.41 -12.40 2.31
N GLN A 219 17.45 -12.83 1.04
CA GLN A 219 17.91 -14.18 0.71
C GLN A 219 19.39 -14.43 1.03
N ALA A 220 20.20 -13.39 1.10
CA ALA A 220 21.61 -13.48 1.49
C ALA A 220 21.80 -13.91 2.94
N VAL A 221 20.77 -13.72 3.78
CA VAL A 221 20.81 -14.02 5.21
C VAL A 221 20.40 -15.48 5.44
N PRO A 222 21.20 -16.28 6.18
CA PRO A 222 20.83 -17.64 6.54
C PRO A 222 19.47 -17.71 7.26
N ARG A 223 18.64 -18.71 6.94
CA ARG A 223 17.26 -18.83 7.44
C ARG A 223 17.14 -18.75 8.96
N LYS A 224 18.08 -19.34 9.72
CA LYS A 224 18.08 -19.27 11.20
C LYS A 224 18.22 -17.82 11.69
N LEU A 225 19.11 -17.05 11.04
CA LEU A 225 19.37 -15.66 11.38
C LEU A 225 18.18 -14.76 11.00
N ARG A 226 17.56 -14.99 9.84
CA ARG A 226 16.32 -14.28 9.45
C ARG A 226 15.20 -14.44 10.48
N ASN A 227 14.97 -15.68 10.92
CA ASN A 227 13.92 -15.98 11.89
C ASN A 227 14.18 -15.32 13.25
N MET A 228 15.44 -15.22 13.66
CA MET A 228 15.81 -14.53 14.90
C MET A 228 15.63 -13.01 14.74
N ALA A 229 16.24 -12.42 13.71
CA ALA A 229 16.19 -10.98 13.47
C ALA A 229 14.76 -10.46 13.27
N GLY A 230 13.94 -11.15 12.46
CA GLY A 230 12.55 -10.75 12.21
C GLY A 230 11.61 -10.89 13.42
N ASN A 231 11.99 -11.66 14.44
CA ASN A 231 11.23 -11.77 15.69
C ASN A 231 11.66 -10.75 16.73
N HIS A 232 12.95 -10.43 16.79
CA HIS A 232 13.54 -9.54 17.78
C HIS A 232 13.40 -8.07 17.38
N ARG A 233 13.57 -7.79 16.08
CA ARG A 233 13.59 -6.43 15.54
C ARG A 233 12.46 -6.19 14.53
N PRO A 234 11.24 -5.87 14.99
CA PRO A 234 10.16 -5.50 14.09
C PRO A 234 10.45 -4.12 13.44
N PRO A 235 9.84 -3.83 12.28
CA PRO A 235 9.89 -2.49 11.70
C PRO A 235 9.35 -1.42 12.65
N GLU A 236 9.80 -0.19 12.44
CA GLU A 236 9.48 0.96 13.27
C GLU A 236 8.86 2.09 12.45
N LEU A 237 7.96 2.86 13.04
CA LEU A 237 7.41 4.07 12.44
C LEU A 237 7.53 5.21 13.44
N MET A 238 8.32 6.23 13.10
CA MET A 238 8.41 7.43 13.91
C MET A 238 7.48 8.49 13.38
N ILE A 239 6.75 9.17 14.27
CA ILE A 239 5.84 10.26 13.91
C ILE A 239 6.10 11.45 14.83
N ARG A 240 6.13 12.65 14.25
CA ARG A 240 6.26 13.92 14.98
C ARG A 240 5.37 15.00 14.37
N SER A 241 5.00 16.00 15.15
CA SER A 241 4.24 17.13 14.62
C SER A 241 5.13 18.12 13.88
N CYS A 242 4.53 18.84 12.95
CA CYS A 242 5.15 19.94 12.23
C CYS A 242 4.15 21.08 12.01
N MET A 243 4.67 22.26 11.73
CA MET A 243 3.87 23.42 11.34
C MET A 243 4.64 24.18 10.26
N VAL A 244 4.07 24.25 9.07
CA VAL A 244 4.68 24.94 7.92
C VAL A 244 3.66 25.88 7.27
N PRO A 245 4.07 27.06 6.77
CA PRO A 245 3.16 27.94 6.06
C PRO A 245 2.76 27.35 4.69
N CYS A 246 1.55 27.66 4.23
CA CYS A 246 1.11 27.25 2.90
C CYS A 246 1.79 28.06 1.79
N LYS A 247 2.22 27.38 0.73
CA LYS A 247 2.66 28.04 -0.50
C LYS A 247 1.48 28.81 -1.10
N LYS A 248 1.67 30.10 -1.40
CA LYS A 248 0.68 30.91 -2.11
C LYS A 248 0.60 30.42 -3.55
N LYS A 249 -0.50 29.81 -3.95
CA LYS A 249 -0.74 29.46 -5.37
C LYS A 249 -1.03 30.74 -6.16
N SER A 250 -0.36 30.92 -7.30
CA SER A 250 -0.66 32.01 -8.23
C SER A 250 -2.10 31.82 -8.74
N GLN A 251 -2.96 32.82 -8.53
CA GLN A 251 -4.38 32.76 -8.90
C GLN A 251 -4.63 33.06 -10.39
N VAL A 252 -3.58 33.04 -11.22
CA VAL A 252 -3.58 33.58 -12.59
C VAL A 252 -4.63 32.88 -13.48
N GLY A 253 -4.89 31.58 -13.27
CA GLY A 253 -5.92 30.84 -14.02
C GLY A 253 -7.34 30.92 -13.47
N LEU A 254 -7.51 31.26 -12.18
CA LEU A 254 -8.84 31.29 -11.54
C LEU A 254 -9.58 32.59 -11.89
N MET A 255 -8.86 33.69 -12.08
CA MET A 255 -9.46 35.01 -12.38
C MET A 255 -10.28 35.01 -13.68
N ALA A 256 -9.87 34.24 -14.70
CA ALA A 256 -10.60 34.14 -15.98
C ALA A 256 -11.99 33.50 -15.84
N ILE A 257 -12.13 32.48 -14.99
CA ILE A 257 -13.42 31.81 -14.73
C ILE A 257 -14.33 32.74 -13.90
N TYR A 258 -13.75 33.47 -12.95
CA TYR A 258 -14.47 34.46 -12.13
C TYR A 258 -15.09 35.58 -12.98
N THR A 259 -14.42 36.02 -14.04
CA THR A 259 -14.94 37.08 -14.93
C THR A 259 -16.13 36.61 -15.77
N PHE A 260 -16.16 35.33 -16.15
CA PHE A 260 -17.25 34.77 -16.95
C PHE A 260 -18.50 34.49 -16.09
N VAL A 261 -18.31 33.99 -14.86
CA VAL A 261 -19.41 33.52 -14.00
C VAL A 261 -20.05 34.63 -13.17
N SER A 262 -19.30 35.70 -12.85
CA SER A 262 -19.86 36.89 -12.18
C SER A 262 -20.95 37.60 -12.99
N LYS A 263 -21.04 37.35 -14.30
CA LYS A 263 -22.13 37.82 -15.16
C LYS A 263 -23.46 37.07 -14.98
N LEU A 264 -23.50 35.95 -14.23
CA LEU A 264 -24.71 35.13 -14.00
C LEU A 264 -25.37 35.31 -12.61
N GLY A 265 -25.01 36.36 -11.87
CA GLY A 265 -25.80 36.83 -10.72
C GLY A 265 -25.65 36.05 -9.41
N SER A 266 -24.93 34.93 -9.37
CA SER A 266 -24.51 34.28 -8.11
C SER A 266 -23.15 33.60 -8.27
N LYS A 267 -22.29 33.72 -7.26
CA LYS A 267 -21.00 33.04 -7.23
C LYS A 267 -21.24 31.55 -6.91
N PRO A 268 -21.10 30.61 -7.85
CA PRO A 268 -21.31 29.20 -7.56
C PRO A 268 -20.27 28.75 -6.53
N TRP A 269 -20.66 27.76 -5.72
CA TRP A 269 -19.70 27.10 -4.86
C TRP A 269 -18.68 26.35 -5.72
N ILE A 270 -17.43 26.80 -5.68
CA ILE A 270 -16.32 26.17 -6.40
C ILE A 270 -15.56 25.31 -5.39
N PRO A 271 -15.49 23.98 -5.59
CA PRO A 271 -14.73 23.12 -4.71
C PRO A 271 -13.25 23.47 -4.78
N LYS A 272 -12.55 23.42 -3.64
CA LYS A 272 -11.11 23.75 -3.55
C LYS A 272 -10.23 22.79 -4.35
N VAL A 273 -10.72 21.57 -4.57
CA VAL A 273 -10.05 20.47 -5.25
C VAL A 273 -11.07 19.62 -6.01
N PRO A 274 -10.65 18.81 -7.00
CA PRO A 274 -11.52 17.83 -7.64
C PRO A 274 -12.15 16.88 -6.61
N ILE A 275 -13.46 16.63 -6.75
CA ILE A 275 -14.21 15.76 -5.82
C ILE A 275 -14.71 14.52 -6.55
N GLN A 276 -14.32 13.35 -6.08
CA GLN A 276 -14.84 12.05 -6.51
C GLN A 276 -16.02 11.62 -5.63
N LEU A 277 -17.07 11.07 -6.24
CA LEU A 277 -18.25 10.57 -5.52
C LEU A 277 -18.11 9.07 -5.27
N HIS A 278 -18.29 8.66 -4.01
CA HIS A 278 -18.33 7.25 -3.61
C HIS A 278 -19.69 6.93 -3.00
N GLN A 279 -20.45 6.05 -3.64
CA GLN A 279 -21.66 5.49 -3.05
C GLN A 279 -21.34 4.17 -2.38
N GLN A 280 -21.56 4.10 -1.07
CA GLN A 280 -21.19 2.97 -0.24
C GLN A 280 -22.39 2.39 0.48
N LYS A 281 -22.46 1.06 0.55
CA LYS A 281 -23.51 0.34 1.27
C LYS A 281 -23.12 0.18 2.74
N LEU A 282 -24.09 0.32 3.64
CA LEU A 282 -23.91 0.09 5.07
C LEU A 282 -23.28 -1.29 5.32
N GLY A 283 -22.33 -1.34 6.26
CA GLY A 283 -21.60 -2.56 6.62
C GLY A 283 -20.44 -2.92 5.68
N HIS A 284 -20.39 -2.38 4.47
CA HIS A 284 -19.34 -2.73 3.51
C HIS A 284 -18.08 -1.90 3.72
N GLY A 285 -16.92 -2.48 3.43
CA GLY A 285 -15.64 -1.80 3.51
C GLY A 285 -15.40 -0.80 2.37
N LEU A 286 -14.67 0.27 2.67
CA LEU A 286 -14.25 1.29 1.72
C LEU A 286 -12.75 1.54 1.88
N ILE A 287 -12.04 1.56 0.76
CA ILE A 287 -10.61 1.89 0.69
C ILE A 287 -10.47 3.05 -0.29
N ILE A 288 -9.79 4.12 0.13
CA ILE A 288 -9.56 5.30 -0.68
C ILE A 288 -8.06 5.57 -0.72
N SER A 289 -7.53 5.76 -1.93
CA SER A 289 -6.12 6.12 -2.16
C SER A 289 -6.03 7.58 -2.60
N CYS A 290 -5.01 8.29 -2.12
CA CYS A 290 -4.78 9.67 -2.53
C CYS A 290 -4.14 9.69 -3.93
N PRO A 291 -4.69 10.44 -4.92
CA PRO A 291 -4.25 10.33 -6.31
C PRO A 291 -2.78 10.71 -6.48
N GLY A 292 -2.02 9.86 -7.18
CA GLY A 292 -0.58 10.07 -7.42
C GLY A 292 0.29 10.09 -6.15
N ALA A 293 -0.23 9.67 -5.01
CA ALA A 293 0.59 9.43 -3.84
C ALA A 293 1.48 8.20 -4.07
N ARG A 294 2.74 8.33 -3.66
CA ARG A 294 3.69 7.23 -3.56
C ARG A 294 3.88 6.91 -2.08
N PRO A 295 4.41 5.75 -1.70
CA PRO A 295 4.54 5.43 -0.29
C PRO A 295 5.45 6.39 0.47
N GLU A 296 6.52 6.88 -0.17
CA GLU A 296 7.44 7.87 0.40
C GLU A 296 6.81 9.24 0.64
N HIS A 297 5.64 9.51 0.03
CA HIS A 297 5.01 10.82 0.15
C HIS A 297 4.34 11.05 1.50
N ALA A 298 4.36 12.30 1.95
CA ALA A 298 3.59 12.74 3.12
C ALA A 298 2.10 12.82 2.76
N VAL A 299 1.31 11.84 3.22
CA VAL A 299 -0.14 11.81 2.97
C VAL A 299 -0.94 11.93 4.26
N ALA A 300 -1.93 12.83 4.22
CA ALA A 300 -2.86 13.11 5.29
C ALA A 300 -4.32 13.01 4.84
N TRP A 301 -5.20 12.71 5.79
CA TRP A 301 -6.63 12.60 5.55
C TRP A 301 -7.41 13.49 6.51
N ASP A 302 -8.39 14.21 5.99
CA ASP A 302 -9.33 14.99 6.77
C ASP A 302 -10.76 14.57 6.42
N LYS A 303 -11.68 14.59 7.37
CA LYS A 303 -13.11 14.40 7.14
C LYS A 303 -13.82 15.72 7.44
N ASP A 304 -14.33 16.37 6.40
CA ASP A 304 -14.95 17.69 6.46
C ASP A 304 -13.99 18.72 7.11
N HIS A 305 -14.17 19.01 8.39
CA HIS A 305 -13.28 19.90 9.18
C HIS A 305 -12.43 19.16 10.22
N LEU A 306 -12.71 17.87 10.44
CA LEU A 306 -11.99 17.02 11.38
C LEU A 306 -10.71 16.50 10.73
N ARG A 307 -9.58 16.71 11.39
CA ARG A 307 -8.27 16.23 10.93
C ARG A 307 -8.03 14.82 11.44
N LEU A 308 -7.80 13.88 10.54
CA LEU A 308 -7.49 12.50 10.91
C LEU A 308 -5.96 12.37 10.96
N TYR A 309 -5.40 12.65 12.13
CA TYR A 309 -3.96 12.54 12.38
C TYR A 309 -3.53 11.08 12.40
N ARG A 310 -2.41 10.77 11.75
CA ARG A 310 -1.81 9.42 11.70
C ARG A 310 -1.52 8.92 13.10
N THR A 311 -1.09 9.77 14.02
CA THR A 311 -0.88 9.38 15.44
C THR A 311 -2.10 8.70 16.08
N SER A 312 -3.31 9.08 15.68
CA SER A 312 -4.56 8.54 16.22
C SER A 312 -5.19 7.45 15.35
N PHE A 313 -4.98 7.52 14.03
CA PHE A 313 -5.65 6.66 13.06
C PHE A 313 -4.72 5.64 12.38
N LEU A 314 -3.46 5.51 12.79
CA LEU A 314 -2.55 4.51 12.23
C LEU A 314 -3.03 3.09 12.51
N LYS A 315 -3.00 2.25 11.47
CA LYS A 315 -3.25 0.81 11.55
C LYS A 315 -2.40 0.18 12.66
N GLY A 316 -3.06 -0.51 13.58
CA GLY A 316 -2.40 -1.28 14.65
C GLY A 316 -2.32 -0.57 16.01
N VAL A 317 -2.44 0.76 16.07
CA VAL A 317 -2.43 1.52 17.35
C VAL A 317 -3.63 1.14 18.23
N ASN A 318 -4.80 0.96 17.62
CA ASN A 318 -6.00 0.43 18.26
C ASN A 318 -6.57 -0.68 17.39
N ARG A 319 -6.52 -1.94 17.86
CA ARG A 319 -6.94 -3.12 17.08
C ARG A 319 -8.43 -3.12 16.73
N SER A 320 -9.24 -2.42 17.51
CA SER A 320 -10.69 -2.31 17.34
C SER A 320 -11.09 -1.14 16.45
N MET A 321 -10.13 -0.31 15.99
CA MET A 321 -10.47 0.83 15.14
C MET A 321 -10.99 0.36 13.77
N ARG A 322 -12.13 0.91 13.39
CA ARG A 322 -12.80 0.64 12.12
C ARG A 322 -12.29 1.52 11.00
N ILE A 323 -11.94 2.76 11.33
CA ILE A 323 -11.38 3.75 10.43
C ILE A 323 -9.90 3.85 10.74
N PHE A 324 -9.05 3.67 9.73
CA PHE A 324 -7.60 3.73 9.91
C PHE A 324 -6.87 4.11 8.63
N ILE A 325 -5.63 4.56 8.79
CA ILE A 325 -4.66 4.82 7.74
C ILE A 325 -3.64 3.69 7.77
N ASP A 326 -3.48 2.99 6.66
CA ASP A 326 -2.48 1.92 6.57
C ASP A 326 -1.06 2.47 6.32
N HIS A 327 -0.06 1.57 6.35
CA HIS A 327 1.33 1.95 6.12
C HIS A 327 1.60 2.37 4.67
N GLY A 328 0.71 2.04 3.74
CA GLY A 328 0.72 2.46 2.33
C GLY A 328 0.00 3.78 2.06
N ASN A 329 -0.32 4.57 3.08
CA ASN A 329 -1.01 5.86 3.00
C ASN A 329 -2.49 5.81 2.56
N GLN A 330 -3.08 4.61 2.49
CA GLN A 330 -4.47 4.44 2.11
C GLN A 330 -5.39 4.63 3.32
N PHE A 331 -6.56 5.21 3.06
CA PHE A 331 -7.60 5.39 4.05
C PHE A 331 -8.59 4.23 4.00
N HIS A 332 -8.83 3.61 5.15
CA HIS A 332 -9.68 2.44 5.28
C HIS A 332 -10.87 2.72 6.19
N ILE A 333 -12.02 2.23 5.77
CA ILE A 333 -13.20 2.05 6.60
C ILE A 333 -13.60 0.58 6.51
N ARG A 334 -13.45 -0.21 7.58
CA ARG A 334 -13.72 -1.66 7.53
C ARG A 334 -15.19 -1.99 7.22
N PHE A 335 -16.11 -1.29 7.87
CA PHE A 335 -17.55 -1.45 7.68
C PHE A 335 -18.21 -0.08 7.79
N THR A 336 -18.85 0.40 6.73
CA THR A 336 -19.39 1.77 6.73
C THR A 336 -20.67 1.90 7.56
N GLN A 337 -20.81 3.06 8.20
CA GLN A 337 -21.94 3.47 9.01
C GLN A 337 -22.54 4.76 8.44
N LEU A 338 -23.79 5.07 8.78
CA LEU A 338 -24.45 6.30 8.31
C LEU A 338 -23.65 7.57 8.68
N ASN A 339 -23.00 7.57 9.84
CA ASN A 339 -22.15 8.67 10.31
C ASN A 339 -20.85 8.83 9.52
N ASP A 340 -20.46 7.86 8.68
CA ASP A 340 -19.28 7.99 7.81
C ASP A 340 -19.53 8.85 6.58
N ARG A 341 -20.80 9.22 6.32
CA ARG A 341 -21.16 10.20 5.31
C ARG A 341 -20.38 11.49 5.56
N GLY A 342 -19.84 12.07 4.49
CA GLY A 342 -19.05 13.29 4.55
C GLY A 342 -18.14 13.42 3.33
N THR A 343 -17.36 14.49 3.32
CA THR A 343 -16.32 14.69 2.31
C THR A 343 -14.96 14.47 2.94
N TYR A 344 -14.22 13.48 2.44
CA TYR A 344 -12.87 13.19 2.89
C TYR A 344 -11.89 13.92 1.98
N TYR A 345 -10.97 14.70 2.52
CA TYR A 345 -9.94 15.39 1.76
C TYR A 345 -8.61 14.70 1.96
N CYS A 346 -7.89 14.49 0.87
CA CYS A 346 -6.52 13.98 0.94
C CYS A 346 -5.52 15.10 0.68
N TRP A 347 -4.51 15.14 1.54
CA TRP A 347 -3.35 15.99 1.43
C TRP A 347 -2.17 15.17 0.97
N ARG A 348 -1.33 15.75 0.12
CA ARG A 348 -0.09 15.17 -0.36
C ARG A 348 0.98 16.25 -0.35
N GLU A 349 2.08 16.02 0.36
CA GLU A 349 3.19 16.98 0.49
C GLU A 349 2.76 18.37 0.95
N GLY A 350 1.83 18.43 1.92
CA GLY A 350 1.35 19.70 2.46
C GLY A 350 0.33 20.41 1.57
N GLU A 351 -0.10 19.82 0.45
CA GLU A 351 -1.14 20.37 -0.41
C GLU A 351 -2.39 19.49 -0.43
N MET A 352 -3.57 20.11 -0.30
CA MET A 352 -4.84 19.42 -0.55
C MET A 352 -4.99 19.18 -2.04
N ILE A 353 -5.13 17.93 -2.47
CA ILE A 353 -5.14 17.56 -3.90
C ILE A 353 -6.46 16.95 -4.39
N ALA A 354 -7.23 16.30 -3.53
CA ALA A 354 -8.50 15.66 -3.91
C ALA A 354 -9.48 15.60 -2.75
N GLY A 355 -10.78 15.57 -3.08
CA GLY A 355 -11.87 15.31 -2.16
C GLY A 355 -12.65 14.05 -2.57
N PHE A 356 -13.24 13.37 -1.60
CA PHE A 356 -14.00 12.14 -1.79
C PHE A 356 -15.31 12.27 -1.03
N ARG A 357 -16.40 12.51 -1.75
CA ARG A 357 -17.73 12.63 -1.17
C ARG A 357 -18.33 11.25 -1.02
N VAL A 358 -18.33 10.75 0.22
CA VAL A 358 -18.87 9.43 0.57
C VAL A 358 -20.34 9.58 0.95
N ALA A 359 -21.21 8.96 0.16
CA ALA A 359 -22.63 8.80 0.46
C ALA A 359 -22.87 7.37 0.93
N VAL A 360 -23.52 7.21 2.08
CA VAL A 360 -23.87 5.89 2.62
C VAL A 360 -25.36 5.65 2.42
N THR A 361 -25.70 4.62 1.65
CA THR A 361 -27.10 4.27 1.36
C THR A 361 -27.55 3.10 2.24
N SER A 362 -28.64 3.29 2.98
CA SER A 362 -29.39 2.20 3.60
C SER A 362 -30.50 1.77 2.64
N ARG A 363 -30.23 0.89 1.67
CA ARG A 363 -31.36 0.20 0.99
C ARG A 363 -31.80 -0.97 1.85
N GLY A 364 -33.10 -0.99 2.14
CA GLY A 364 -33.78 -1.96 2.99
C GLY A 364 -33.75 -3.39 2.45
N ARG A 365 -34.00 -4.32 3.37
CA ARG A 365 -34.07 -5.79 3.23
C ARG A 365 -32.94 -6.39 2.39
N TYR A 366 -31.88 -6.76 3.10
CA TYR A 366 -30.87 -7.71 2.66
C TYR A 366 -31.56 -9.03 2.26
N HIS A 367 -31.47 -9.42 0.99
CA HIS A 367 -31.66 -10.82 0.63
C HIS A 367 -30.35 -11.52 0.97
N ALA A 368 -30.31 -12.20 2.12
CA ALA A 368 -29.15 -12.99 2.52
C ALA A 368 -28.84 -14.02 1.43
N SER A 369 -27.65 -13.92 0.84
CA SER A 369 -27.15 -14.93 -0.09
C SER A 369 -26.31 -15.95 0.67
N LEU A 370 -26.58 -17.24 0.47
CA LEU A 370 -25.79 -18.35 1.03
C LEU A 370 -24.34 -18.39 0.50
N SER A 371 -23.96 -17.51 -0.43
CA SER A 371 -22.60 -17.37 -0.95
C SER A 371 -21.71 -16.43 -0.14
N ASP A 372 -22.27 -15.64 0.78
CA ASP A 372 -21.51 -14.66 1.56
C ASP A 372 -20.74 -15.35 2.72
N PRO A 373 -19.42 -15.12 2.86
CA PRO A 373 -18.59 -15.79 3.88
C PRO A 373 -19.03 -15.48 5.32
N GLU A 374 -19.50 -14.27 5.61
CA GLU A 374 -19.98 -13.92 6.96
C GLU A 374 -21.31 -14.62 7.27
N THR A 375 -22.22 -14.65 6.29
CA THR A 375 -23.50 -15.37 6.39
C THR A 375 -23.30 -16.88 6.56
N ARG A 376 -22.32 -17.47 5.85
CA ARG A 376 -21.94 -18.90 6.01
C ARG A 376 -21.39 -19.19 7.39
N TYR A 377 -20.51 -18.34 7.90
CA TYR A 377 -19.95 -18.50 9.25
C TYR A 377 -21.04 -18.38 10.32
N ALA A 378 -21.93 -17.39 10.20
CA ALA A 378 -23.05 -17.20 11.11
C ALA A 378 -24.03 -18.39 11.10
N LEU A 379 -24.36 -18.92 9.92
CA LEU A 379 -25.20 -20.12 9.77
C LEU A 379 -24.52 -21.36 10.37
N GLN A 380 -23.23 -21.58 10.11
CA GLN A 380 -22.48 -22.69 10.69
C GLN A 380 -22.44 -22.59 12.21
N ALA A 381 -22.14 -21.40 12.76
CA ALA A 381 -22.12 -21.19 14.21
C ALA A 381 -23.50 -21.38 14.85
N ALA A 382 -24.57 -20.90 14.20
CA ALA A 382 -25.95 -21.10 14.68
C ALA A 382 -26.35 -22.58 14.66
N LEU A 383 -25.97 -23.31 13.60
CA LEU A 383 -26.29 -24.74 13.46
C LEU A 383 -25.51 -25.59 14.46
N VAL A 384 -24.21 -25.29 14.67
CA VAL A 384 -23.40 -25.92 15.72
C VAL A 384 -23.98 -25.63 17.11
N GLY A 385 -24.37 -24.37 17.37
CA GLY A 385 -25.01 -23.98 18.62
C GLY A 385 -26.34 -24.71 18.86
N TYR A 386 -27.17 -24.84 17.83
CA TYR A 386 -28.43 -25.58 17.91
C TYR A 386 -28.20 -27.07 18.19
N VAL A 387 -27.29 -27.72 17.47
CA VAL A 387 -26.94 -29.13 17.70
C VAL A 387 -26.44 -29.34 19.13
N PHE A 388 -25.56 -28.46 19.62
CA PHE A 388 -25.07 -28.51 20.99
C PHE A 388 -26.21 -28.41 22.01
N LEU A 389 -27.12 -27.43 21.85
CA LEU A 389 -28.28 -27.27 22.74
C LEU A 389 -29.21 -28.48 22.71
N THR A 390 -29.44 -29.07 21.53
CA THR A 390 -30.26 -30.28 21.41
C THR A 390 -29.62 -31.50 22.09
N LEU A 391 -28.30 -31.67 21.99
CA LEU A 391 -27.58 -32.75 22.68
C LEU A 391 -27.64 -32.58 24.20
N VAL A 392 -27.45 -31.36 24.70
CA VAL A 392 -27.60 -31.06 26.13
C VAL A 392 -29.03 -31.36 26.60
N PHE A 393 -30.04 -30.98 25.83
CA PHE A 393 -31.43 -31.27 26.15
C PHE A 393 -31.71 -32.78 26.20
N ILE A 394 -31.23 -33.54 25.22
CA ILE A 394 -31.36 -35.00 25.19
C ILE A 394 -30.63 -35.65 26.39
N LEU A 395 -29.42 -35.20 26.71
CA LEU A 395 -28.66 -35.68 27.87
C LEU A 395 -29.42 -35.43 29.19
N ILE A 396 -30.00 -34.24 29.36
CA ILE A 396 -30.81 -33.92 30.55
C ILE A 396 -32.01 -34.88 30.64
N HIS A 397 -32.71 -35.12 29.53
CA HIS A 397 -33.84 -36.04 29.52
C HIS A 397 -33.44 -37.49 29.82
N LEU A 398 -32.34 -37.97 29.23
CA LEU A 398 -31.81 -39.31 29.53
C LEU A 398 -31.38 -39.44 30.99
N CYS A 399 -30.70 -38.45 31.55
CA CYS A 399 -30.35 -38.44 32.97
C CYS A 399 -31.59 -38.46 33.87
N ARG A 400 -32.65 -37.70 33.54
CA ARG A 400 -33.91 -37.72 34.30
C ARG A 400 -34.60 -39.08 34.22
N CYS A 401 -34.66 -39.69 33.03
CA CYS A 401 -35.20 -41.04 32.87
C CYS A 401 -34.40 -42.10 33.63
N CYS A 402 -33.07 -42.05 33.62
CA CYS A 402 -32.22 -42.98 34.39
C CYS A 402 -32.33 -42.78 35.92
N LEU A 403 -32.56 -41.54 36.37
CA LEU A 403 -32.81 -41.26 37.78
C LEU A 403 -34.18 -41.76 38.23
N GLU A 404 -35.21 -41.66 37.38
CA GLU A 404 -36.54 -42.21 37.66
C GLU A 404 -36.56 -43.74 37.64
N SER A 405 -35.84 -44.38 36.71
CA SER A 405 -35.74 -45.85 36.67
C SER A 405 -34.99 -46.42 37.88
N ARG A 406 -33.90 -45.76 38.34
CA ARG A 406 -33.22 -46.14 39.60
C ARG A 406 -34.09 -45.93 40.83
N LYS A 407 -34.98 -44.93 40.82
CA LYS A 407 -35.91 -44.68 41.93
C LYS A 407 -36.97 -45.79 42.01
N GLN A 408 -37.41 -46.33 40.86
CA GLN A 408 -38.30 -47.50 40.82
C GLN A 408 -37.62 -48.79 41.29
N GLU A 409 -36.36 -49.04 40.92
CA GLU A 409 -35.61 -50.21 41.43
C GLU A 409 -35.38 -50.17 42.95
N HIS A 410 -35.11 -48.99 43.54
CA HIS A 410 -34.95 -48.85 44.99
C HIS A 410 -36.25 -48.99 45.80
N THR A 411 -37.42 -48.87 45.16
CA THR A 411 -38.74 -49.03 45.83
C THR A 411 -39.24 -50.48 45.78
N LEU A 412 -38.57 -51.36 45.00
CA LEU A 412 -38.86 -52.80 44.90
C LEU A 412 -37.91 -53.68 45.74
N LEU A 413 -36.94 -53.08 46.44
CA LEU A 413 -35.97 -53.75 47.33
C LEU A 413 -36.10 -53.34 48.81
N LEU A 414 -37.20 -52.68 49.17
CA LEU A 414 -37.71 -52.47 50.53
C LEU A 414 -39.08 -53.15 50.62
#